data_AF-A0AA86U241-F1
#
_entry.id   AF-A0AA86U241-F1
#
_cell.length_a   1.000
_cell.length_b   1.000
_cell.length_c   1.000
_cell.angle_alpha   90.00
_cell.angle_beta   90.00
_cell.angle_gamma   90.00
#
_symmetry.space_group_name_H-M   'P 1'
#
loop_
_entity.id
_entity.type
_entity.pdbx_description
1 polymer ?
#
loop_
_entity_poly.entity_id
_entity_poly.type
_entity_poly.pdbx_seq_one_letter_code
_entity_poly.pdbx_strand_id
1 'polypeptide(L)'
;MSDFEYRTNVSYYLKLGWKLVTPQRAMCPVCGSALIQCVLYDFMFCVPCQKKVVFESNKLYILEQTQTQQPVQSDSQLALSQEAQQTNHIDQQQSQHSQQQSQYEQQQNQEQNDQNTQNEQQNDQDHYYQEEEEDETPRMLCSGWKMTARTCPTKNCYNPLMQKPNSNELVCGKCKFRGTTAQKMQEISLSVQPADLARQIVQRANARIEGRDPDEVCAVEKTGQQKEYEEMKRRQQEEEEYYQEQTRREQMQAQQGQNCNQRVVEKQESQQIMDLKEKIHGLTEQLLEPCSFAEIEQFSKAIMQLNEVIKVLKQIE
;
A
#
# COMPACT_ATOMS: atom_id res chain seq x y z
N MET A 1 14.29 0.95 -37.55
CA MET A 1 13.74 0.76 -36.19
C MET A 1 13.77 2.12 -35.53
N SER A 2 12.63 2.62 -35.04
CA SER A 2 12.60 3.91 -34.33
C SER A 2 13.49 3.81 -33.09
N ASP A 3 14.26 4.84 -32.80
CA ASP A 3 15.10 4.87 -31.61
C ASP A 3 14.22 4.72 -30.36
N PHE A 4 14.61 3.81 -29.47
CA PHE A 4 13.91 3.59 -28.21
C PHE A 4 14.21 4.76 -27.27
N GLU A 5 13.21 5.60 -27.03
CA GLU A 5 13.33 6.77 -26.16
C GLU A 5 13.07 6.42 -24.68
N TYR A 6 13.98 6.86 -23.82
CA TYR A 6 13.89 6.67 -22.37
C TYR A 6 13.04 7.76 -21.72
N ARG A 7 11.88 7.36 -21.21
CA ARG A 7 10.98 8.16 -20.37
C ARG A 7 10.73 7.49 -19.01
N THR A 8 10.48 8.30 -17.98
CA THR A 8 10.22 7.85 -16.60
C THR A 8 8.75 7.57 -16.30
N ASN A 9 7.83 7.93 -17.21
CA ASN A 9 6.39 7.80 -16.99
C ASN A 9 5.84 6.53 -17.66
N VAL A 10 5.27 5.62 -16.89
CA VAL A 10 4.64 4.38 -17.40
C VAL A 10 3.52 4.68 -18.40
N SER A 11 2.71 5.72 -18.15
CA SER A 11 1.59 6.11 -19.01
C SER A 11 2.03 6.52 -20.41
N TYR A 12 3.25 7.03 -20.59
CA TYR A 12 3.82 7.34 -21.91
C TYR A 12 3.91 6.07 -22.76
N TYR A 13 4.52 5.01 -22.23
CA TYR A 13 4.67 3.76 -22.97
C TYR A 13 3.34 3.05 -23.22
N LEU A 14 2.42 3.09 -22.25
CA LEU A 14 1.08 2.51 -22.44
C LEU A 14 0.33 3.20 -23.60
N LYS A 15 0.46 4.52 -23.75
CA LYS A 15 -0.10 5.26 -24.91
C LYS A 15 0.55 4.84 -26.24
N LEU A 16 1.82 4.44 -26.20
CA LEU A 16 2.54 3.88 -27.35
C LEU A 16 2.25 2.39 -27.60
N GLY A 17 1.26 1.81 -26.91
CA GLY A 17 0.83 0.43 -27.11
C GLY A 17 1.67 -0.63 -26.39
N TRP A 18 2.54 -0.23 -25.46
CA TRP A 18 3.19 -1.17 -24.55
C TRP A 18 2.16 -1.76 -23.59
N LYS A 19 2.38 -3.01 -23.17
CA LYS A 19 1.53 -3.74 -22.24
C LYS A 19 2.28 -4.02 -20.95
N LEU A 20 1.58 -3.93 -19.82
CA LEU A 20 2.11 -4.36 -18.53
C LEU A 20 2.26 -5.89 -18.50
N VAL A 21 3.40 -6.36 -18.03
CA VAL A 21 3.67 -7.76 -17.75
C VAL A 21 3.16 -8.06 -16.35
N THR A 22 2.38 -9.14 -16.21
CA THR A 22 1.83 -9.54 -14.92
C THR A 22 2.95 -9.96 -13.95
N PRO A 23 2.87 -9.62 -12.65
CA PRO A 23 3.91 -9.97 -11.68
C PRO A 23 4.18 -11.49 -11.58
N GLN A 24 3.18 -12.32 -11.86
CA GLN A 24 3.32 -13.78 -11.90
C GLN A 24 4.22 -14.26 -13.05
N ARG A 25 4.33 -13.48 -14.13
CA ARG A 25 5.13 -13.82 -15.30
C ARG A 25 6.56 -13.31 -15.18
N ALA A 26 6.75 -12.06 -14.80
CA ALA A 26 8.06 -11.47 -14.60
C ALA A 26 8.00 -10.17 -13.78
N MET A 27 9.04 -9.92 -13.00
CA MET A 27 9.25 -8.65 -12.27
C MET A 27 10.69 -8.18 -12.50
N CYS A 28 10.95 -6.89 -12.32
CA CYS A 28 12.31 -6.36 -12.45
C CYS A 28 13.26 -7.01 -11.42
N PRO A 29 14.40 -7.59 -11.85
CA PRO A 29 15.35 -8.23 -10.91
C PRO A 29 16.09 -7.22 -10.02
N VAL A 30 15.98 -5.91 -10.30
CA VAL A 30 16.65 -4.86 -9.53
C VAL A 30 15.74 -4.27 -8.46
N CYS A 31 14.51 -3.89 -8.81
CA CYS A 31 13.60 -3.16 -7.91
C CYS A 31 12.27 -3.89 -7.62
N GLY A 32 12.03 -5.05 -8.20
CA GLY A 32 10.77 -5.81 -8.03
C GLY A 32 9.53 -5.19 -8.70
N SER A 33 9.66 -4.05 -9.41
CA SER A 33 8.51 -3.43 -10.08
C SER A 33 8.04 -4.21 -11.31
N ALA A 34 6.78 -4.00 -11.69
CA ALA A 34 6.21 -4.56 -12.92
C ALA A 34 6.99 -4.09 -14.16
N LEU A 35 7.19 -5.02 -15.09
CA LEU A 35 7.82 -4.74 -16.38
C LEU A 35 6.76 -4.35 -17.42
N ILE A 36 7.18 -3.65 -18.46
CA ILE A 36 6.36 -3.40 -19.66
C ILE A 36 6.96 -4.08 -20.88
N GLN A 37 6.13 -4.53 -21.81
CA GLN A 37 6.53 -5.20 -23.03
C GLN A 37 5.83 -4.58 -24.24
N CYS A 38 6.53 -4.43 -25.36
CA CYS A 38 5.94 -4.07 -26.64
C CYS A 38 6.24 -5.16 -27.67
N VAL A 39 5.28 -5.46 -28.53
CA VAL A 39 5.39 -6.51 -29.57
C VAL A 39 6.51 -6.20 -30.58
N LEU A 40 6.89 -4.93 -30.71
CA LEU A 40 7.94 -4.49 -31.64
C LEU A 40 9.36 -4.72 -31.10
N TYR A 41 9.50 -5.06 -29.82
CA TYR A 41 10.79 -5.26 -29.17
C TYR A 41 10.84 -6.65 -28.53
N ASP A 42 12.02 -7.27 -28.59
CA ASP A 42 12.34 -8.58 -28.01
C ASP A 42 12.68 -8.50 -26.51
N PHE A 43 12.68 -7.30 -25.93
CA PHE A 43 12.93 -7.07 -24.52
C PHE A 43 11.71 -6.51 -23.78
N MET A 44 11.69 -6.75 -22.49
CA MET A 44 10.86 -6.05 -21.52
C MET A 44 11.61 -4.87 -20.93
N PHE A 45 10.90 -3.85 -20.46
CA PHE A 45 11.52 -2.63 -19.92
C PHE A 45 11.02 -2.34 -18.51
N CYS A 46 11.94 -2.01 -17.61
CA CYS A 46 11.63 -1.53 -16.28
C CYS A 46 11.70 0.00 -16.28
N VAL A 47 10.55 0.66 -16.15
CA VAL A 47 10.46 2.14 -16.17
C VAL A 47 11.22 2.79 -14.99
N PRO A 48 11.10 2.30 -13.73
CA PRO A 48 11.85 2.87 -12.61
C PRO A 48 13.37 2.75 -12.73
N CYS A 49 13.88 1.57 -13.12
CA CYS A 49 15.32 1.34 -13.24
C CYS A 49 15.90 1.79 -14.58
N GLN A 50 15.05 2.10 -15.56
CA GLN A 50 15.43 2.34 -16.96
C GLN A 50 16.26 1.20 -17.58
N LYS A 51 16.00 -0.05 -17.18
CA LYS A 51 16.74 -1.24 -17.65
C LYS A 51 15.91 -2.07 -18.62
N LYS A 52 16.58 -2.56 -19.68
CA LYS A 52 16.05 -3.57 -20.60
C LYS A 52 16.28 -4.95 -20.00
N VAL A 53 15.27 -5.80 -20.03
CA VAL A 53 15.23 -7.13 -19.41
C VAL A 53 14.76 -8.14 -20.44
N VAL A 54 15.50 -9.22 -20.63
CA VAL A 54 15.13 -10.33 -21.52
C VAL A 54 14.75 -11.54 -20.68
N PHE A 55 13.76 -12.30 -21.13
CA PHE A 55 13.36 -13.56 -20.51
C PHE A 55 13.75 -14.73 -21.41
N GLU A 56 14.82 -15.42 -21.05
CA GLU A 56 15.33 -16.58 -21.78
C GLU A 56 15.57 -17.73 -20.81
N SER A 57 15.25 -18.96 -21.23
CA SER A 57 15.48 -20.17 -20.42
C SER A 57 14.90 -20.10 -19.00
N ASN A 58 13.71 -19.50 -18.86
CA ASN A 58 13.04 -19.26 -17.57
C ASN A 58 13.84 -18.38 -16.58
N LYS A 59 14.80 -17.59 -17.06
CA LYS A 59 15.58 -16.64 -16.26
C LYS A 59 15.50 -15.24 -16.87
N LEU A 60 15.55 -14.22 -16.01
CA LEU A 60 15.55 -12.82 -16.41
C LEU A 60 16.99 -12.30 -16.42
N TYR A 61 17.39 -11.72 -17.54
CA TYR A 61 18.71 -11.12 -17.73
C TYR A 61 18.56 -9.63 -18.02
N ILE A 62 19.44 -8.82 -17.45
CA ILE A 62 19.54 -7.39 -17.79
C ILE A 62 20.40 -7.31 -19.05
N LEU A 63 19.87 -6.71 -20.12
CA LEU A 63 20.67 -6.33 -21.28
C LEU A 63 21.60 -5.20 -20.84
N GLU A 64 22.85 -5.53 -20.52
CA GLU A 64 23.89 -4.53 -20.38
C GLU A 64 24.06 -3.86 -21.73
N GLN A 65 23.80 -2.55 -21.79
CA GLN A 65 24.19 -1.78 -22.96
C GLN A 65 25.71 -1.91 -23.05
N THR A 66 26.20 -2.63 -24.04
CA THR A 66 27.59 -2.53 -24.49
C THR A 66 27.77 -1.09 -24.90
N GLN A 67 28.17 -0.23 -23.96
CA GLN A 67 28.65 1.09 -24.29
C GLN A 67 29.84 0.84 -25.21
N THR A 68 29.69 1.23 -26.46
CA THR A 68 30.78 1.30 -27.43
C THR A 68 31.80 2.28 -26.84
N GLN A 69 32.72 1.76 -26.03
CA GLN A 69 33.87 2.50 -25.55
C GLN A 69 34.68 2.83 -26.80
N GLN A 70 34.56 4.08 -27.26
CA GLN A 70 35.59 4.64 -28.13
C GLN A 70 36.90 4.66 -27.34
N PRO A 71 38.02 4.19 -27.93
CA PRO A 71 39.29 4.12 -27.24
C PRO A 71 39.83 5.53 -27.06
N VAL A 72 39.69 6.09 -25.85
CA VAL A 72 40.50 7.23 -25.45
C VAL A 72 41.87 6.68 -25.11
N GLN A 73 42.82 6.94 -26.00
CA GLN A 73 44.23 6.61 -25.81
C GLN A 73 44.74 7.32 -24.55
N SER A 74 45.16 6.50 -23.60
CA SER A 74 45.96 6.87 -22.44
C SER A 74 47.40 7.12 -22.90
N ASP A 75 47.90 8.33 -22.65
CA ASP A 75 49.34 8.57 -22.63
C ASP A 75 49.76 9.29 -21.35
N SER A 76 50.80 8.69 -20.76
CA SER A 76 51.82 9.29 -19.89
C SER A 76 51.57 9.39 -18.37
N GLN A 77 52.39 8.58 -17.69
CA GLN A 77 52.78 8.62 -16.29
C GLN A 77 53.79 9.76 -16.00
N LEU A 78 54.03 9.94 -14.69
CA LEU A 78 55.16 10.60 -14.00
C LEU A 78 55.12 12.12 -13.81
N ALA A 79 54.89 12.54 -12.57
CA ALA A 79 55.93 13.21 -11.78
C ALA A 79 55.52 13.32 -10.29
N LEU A 80 56.46 12.95 -9.43
CA LEU A 80 56.45 13.20 -7.99
C LEU A 80 56.73 14.68 -7.71
N SER A 81 56.28 15.09 -6.52
CA SER A 81 56.87 16.06 -5.59
C SER A 81 56.42 17.53 -5.63
N GLN A 82 56.26 18.02 -4.39
CA GLN A 82 56.13 19.40 -3.92
C GLN A 82 54.75 20.04 -4.07
N GLU A 83 54.06 20.22 -2.93
CA GLU A 83 53.62 21.55 -2.44
C GLU A 83 52.78 21.40 -1.16
N ALA A 84 53.48 21.43 -0.03
CA ALA A 84 52.89 21.78 1.26
C ALA A 84 53.11 23.28 1.46
N GLN A 85 52.23 24.13 0.91
CA GLN A 85 52.11 25.56 1.23
C GLN A 85 50.96 26.23 0.41
N GLN A 86 49.72 25.74 0.51
CA GLN A 86 48.58 26.47 -0.10
C GLN A 86 47.20 26.17 0.53
N THR A 87 47.16 25.71 1.77
CA THR A 87 45.91 25.36 2.47
C THR A 87 45.24 26.50 3.24
N ASN A 88 45.79 27.72 3.21
CA ASN A 88 45.20 28.86 3.95
C ASN A 88 44.44 29.88 3.07
N HIS A 89 44.32 29.68 1.75
CA HIS A 89 43.64 30.64 0.87
C HIS A 89 42.30 30.15 0.30
N ILE A 90 41.99 28.85 0.42
CA ILE A 90 40.77 28.23 -0.12
C ILE A 90 39.58 28.35 0.86
N ASP A 91 39.83 28.24 2.17
CA ASP A 91 38.77 28.38 3.18
C ASP A 91 38.20 29.82 3.24
N GLN A 92 38.99 30.83 2.88
CA GLN A 92 38.50 32.22 2.87
C GLN A 92 37.64 32.53 1.62
N GLN A 93 37.86 31.86 0.50
CA GLN A 93 37.03 32.02 -0.70
C GLN A 93 35.71 31.23 -0.62
N GLN A 94 35.70 30.07 0.03
CA GLN A 94 34.45 29.30 0.23
C GLN A 94 33.47 29.98 1.20
N SER A 95 33.99 30.71 2.20
CA SER A 95 33.16 31.51 3.12
C SER A 95 32.48 32.69 2.41
N GLN A 96 33.18 33.38 1.51
CA GLN A 96 32.60 34.50 0.75
C GLN A 96 31.55 34.02 -0.27
N HIS A 97 31.77 32.86 -0.90
CA HIS A 97 30.83 32.32 -1.88
C HIS A 97 29.52 31.82 -1.23
N SER A 98 29.59 31.34 0.03
CA SER A 98 28.41 30.88 0.78
C SER A 98 27.54 32.05 1.27
N GLN A 99 28.15 33.19 1.64
CA GLN A 99 27.40 34.38 2.02
C GLN A 99 26.70 35.06 0.82
N GLN A 100 27.29 34.96 -0.37
CA GLN A 100 26.68 35.51 -1.58
C GLN A 100 25.50 34.66 -2.08
N GLN A 101 25.54 33.34 -1.87
CA GLN A 101 24.42 32.44 -2.19
C GLN A 101 23.21 32.66 -1.28
N SER A 102 23.41 32.87 0.03
CA SER A 102 22.28 33.10 0.95
C SER A 102 21.57 34.44 0.70
N GLN A 103 22.30 35.47 0.24
CA GLN A 103 21.70 36.74 -0.14
C GLN A 103 20.84 36.63 -1.41
N TYR A 104 21.27 35.80 -2.38
CA TYR A 104 20.50 35.57 -3.61
C TYR A 104 19.19 34.80 -3.35
N GLU A 105 19.21 33.81 -2.45
CA GLU A 105 17.99 33.08 -2.04
C GLU A 105 17.02 33.96 -1.23
N GLN A 106 17.52 34.89 -0.42
CA GLN A 106 16.64 35.84 0.28
C GLN A 106 15.98 36.84 -0.68
N GLN A 107 16.67 37.29 -1.73
CA GLN A 107 16.09 38.18 -2.75
C GLN A 107 15.00 37.48 -3.59
N GLN A 108 15.21 36.22 -3.99
CA GLN A 108 14.19 35.48 -4.77
C GLN A 108 12.92 35.19 -3.96
N ASN A 109 13.04 34.94 -2.65
CA ASN A 109 11.88 34.74 -1.78
C ASN A 109 11.12 36.04 -1.50
N GLN A 110 11.77 37.21 -1.61
CA GLN A 110 11.11 38.51 -1.47
C GLN A 110 10.32 38.87 -2.75
N GLU A 111 10.88 38.61 -3.94
CA GLU A 111 10.19 38.86 -5.22
C GLU A 111 8.97 37.95 -5.45
N GLN A 112 8.96 36.72 -4.90
CA GLN A 112 7.79 35.84 -4.95
C GLN A 112 6.67 36.27 -3.99
N ASN A 113 7.00 36.93 -2.88
CA ASN A 113 5.99 37.42 -1.92
C ASN A 113 5.31 38.72 -2.40
N ASP A 114 6.03 39.57 -3.13
CA ASP A 114 5.47 40.80 -3.70
C ASP A 114 4.53 40.53 -4.89
N GLN A 115 4.71 39.43 -5.63
CA GLN A 115 3.76 39.00 -6.67
C GLN A 115 2.47 38.37 -6.11
N ASN A 116 2.50 37.82 -4.90
CA ASN A 116 1.32 37.19 -4.29
C ASN A 116 0.39 38.20 -3.60
N THR A 117 0.91 39.40 -3.27
CA THR A 117 0.15 40.44 -2.55
C THR A 117 -0.61 41.40 -3.50
N GLN A 118 -0.36 41.36 -4.82
CA GLN A 118 -1.07 42.19 -5.80
C GLN A 118 -2.26 41.51 -6.51
N ASN A 119 -2.49 40.21 -6.29
CA ASN A 119 -3.62 39.48 -6.90
C ASN A 119 -4.91 39.44 -6.04
N GLU A 120 -4.93 40.04 -4.85
CA GLU A 120 -6.10 40.04 -3.96
C GLU A 120 -6.94 41.33 -3.98
N GLN A 121 -6.69 42.29 -4.88
CA GLN A 121 -7.43 43.56 -4.89
C GLN A 121 -8.09 43.97 -6.23
N GLN A 122 -8.20 43.07 -7.21
CA GLN A 122 -8.98 43.32 -8.43
C GLN A 122 -9.73 42.07 -8.88
N ASN A 123 -10.74 41.64 -8.11
CA ASN A 123 -11.79 40.80 -8.67
C ASN A 123 -13.11 40.91 -7.87
N ASP A 124 -13.60 42.14 -7.74
CA ASP A 124 -14.86 42.48 -7.06
C ASP A 124 -15.96 42.89 -8.06
N GLN A 125 -15.95 42.29 -9.25
CA GLN A 125 -16.97 42.54 -10.26
C GLN A 125 -16.99 41.41 -11.28
N ASP A 126 -17.63 40.29 -10.93
CA ASP A 126 -18.70 39.72 -11.75
C ASP A 126 -19.17 38.39 -11.18
N HIS A 127 -20.48 38.20 -11.31
CA HIS A 127 -21.14 36.91 -11.45
C HIS A 127 -21.42 36.08 -10.19
N TYR A 128 -22.68 36.21 -9.77
CA TYR A 128 -23.49 35.20 -9.11
C TYR A 128 -23.54 33.91 -9.95
N TYR A 129 -22.49 33.09 -9.92
CA TYR A 129 -22.59 31.68 -10.28
C TYR A 129 -23.01 30.94 -9.02
N GLN A 130 -24.23 30.40 -9.05
CA GLN A 130 -24.54 29.28 -8.18
C GLN A 130 -23.46 28.23 -8.44
N GLU A 131 -22.75 27.80 -7.40
CA GLU A 131 -21.83 26.67 -7.44
C GLU A 131 -22.64 25.42 -7.80
N GLU A 132 -22.95 25.25 -9.09
CA GLU A 132 -23.44 23.99 -9.61
C GLU A 132 -22.32 23.00 -9.34
N GLU A 133 -22.56 22.05 -8.44
CA GLU A 133 -21.62 20.96 -8.15
C GLU A 133 -21.10 20.39 -9.46
N GLU A 134 -19.84 20.68 -9.78
CA GLU A 134 -19.26 20.32 -11.06
C GLU A 134 -19.34 18.81 -11.27
N ASP A 135 -19.91 18.40 -12.40
CA ASP A 135 -19.94 17.00 -12.80
C ASP A 135 -18.50 16.53 -13.07
N GLU A 136 -17.95 15.73 -12.17
CA GLU A 136 -16.58 15.22 -12.27
C GLU A 136 -16.43 14.08 -13.28
N THR A 137 -17.51 13.66 -13.96
CA THR A 137 -17.47 12.57 -14.94
C THR A 137 -16.38 12.76 -16.01
N PRO A 138 -16.21 13.94 -16.63
CA PRO A 138 -15.13 14.18 -17.60
C PRO A 138 -13.73 14.03 -16.97
N ARG A 139 -13.53 14.55 -15.75
CA ARG A 139 -12.24 14.46 -15.04
C ARG A 139 -11.88 13.01 -14.69
N MET A 140 -12.87 12.21 -14.31
CA MET A 140 -12.68 10.78 -14.02
C MET A 140 -12.28 10.00 -15.29
N LEU A 141 -12.93 10.25 -16.42
CA LEU A 141 -12.57 9.64 -17.72
C LEU A 141 -11.12 9.95 -18.10
N CYS A 142 -10.71 11.23 -17.99
CA CYS A 142 -9.34 11.64 -18.25
C CYS A 142 -8.31 10.98 -17.31
N SER A 143 -8.73 10.61 -16.10
CA SER A 143 -7.91 9.93 -15.10
C SER A 143 -7.89 8.39 -15.27
N GLY A 144 -8.44 7.88 -16.38
CA GLY A 144 -8.45 6.46 -16.72
C GLY A 144 -9.62 5.66 -16.13
N TRP A 145 -10.57 6.31 -15.44
CA TRP A 145 -11.77 5.63 -14.96
C TRP A 145 -12.64 5.17 -16.13
N LYS A 146 -13.30 4.03 -15.97
CA LYS A 146 -14.16 3.44 -17.00
C LYS A 146 -15.62 3.74 -16.69
N MET A 147 -16.36 4.25 -17.66
CA MET A 147 -17.81 4.36 -17.57
C MET A 147 -18.45 2.97 -17.62
N THR A 148 -19.36 2.68 -16.68
CA THR A 148 -20.11 1.42 -16.67
C THR A 148 -21.47 1.60 -17.34
N ALA A 149 -22.11 0.49 -17.74
CA ALA A 149 -23.48 0.52 -18.27
C ALA A 149 -24.56 0.78 -17.19
N ARG A 150 -24.16 1.08 -15.94
CA ARG A 150 -25.05 1.23 -14.78
C ARG A 150 -25.25 2.72 -14.45
N THR A 151 -26.43 3.08 -13.94
CA THR A 151 -26.79 4.45 -13.52
C THR A 151 -26.69 4.66 -12.00
N CYS A 152 -26.49 5.92 -11.56
CA CYS A 152 -26.49 6.31 -10.13
C CYS A 152 -27.85 5.92 -9.50
N PRO A 153 -27.88 5.23 -8.34
CA PRO A 153 -29.14 4.90 -7.66
C PRO A 153 -29.75 6.07 -6.90
N THR A 154 -28.99 7.15 -6.70
CA THR A 154 -29.48 8.35 -6.01
C THR A 154 -30.68 8.89 -6.78
N LYS A 155 -31.78 9.15 -6.08
CA LYS A 155 -33.02 9.67 -6.68
C LYS A 155 -32.72 10.91 -7.52
N ASN A 156 -33.26 10.96 -8.73
CA ASN A 156 -33.06 12.03 -9.71
C ASN A 156 -31.62 12.23 -10.24
N CYS A 157 -30.70 11.29 -10.00
CA CYS A 157 -29.39 11.29 -10.64
C CYS A 157 -29.32 10.19 -11.72
N TYR A 158 -29.37 10.60 -12.98
CA TYR A 158 -29.31 9.68 -14.12
C TYR A 158 -27.89 9.45 -14.65
N ASN A 159 -26.86 9.97 -13.97
CA ASN A 159 -25.49 9.85 -14.44
C ASN A 159 -24.96 8.42 -14.34
N PRO A 160 -24.13 7.99 -15.31
CA PRO A 160 -23.51 6.68 -15.27
C PRO A 160 -22.54 6.55 -14.10
N LEU A 161 -22.40 5.33 -13.57
CA LEU A 161 -21.38 5.03 -12.58
C LEU A 161 -20.02 4.83 -13.26
N MET A 162 -19.00 5.42 -12.66
CA MET A 162 -17.60 5.34 -13.06
C MET A 162 -16.89 4.28 -12.22
N GLN A 163 -16.13 3.39 -12.86
CA GLN A 163 -15.33 2.38 -12.19
C GLN A 163 -13.86 2.80 -12.13
N LYS A 164 -13.29 2.74 -10.93
CA LYS A 164 -11.88 3.05 -10.71
C LYS A 164 -10.97 1.99 -11.35
N PRO A 165 -9.85 2.39 -11.98
CA PRO A 165 -8.88 1.43 -12.51
C PRO A 165 -8.42 0.44 -11.44
N ASN A 166 -8.41 -0.85 -11.78
CA ASN A 166 -7.95 -1.92 -10.89
C ASN A 166 -8.71 -2.04 -9.55
N SER A 167 -9.92 -1.50 -9.47
CA SER A 167 -10.76 -1.57 -8.27
C SER A 167 -12.20 -1.89 -8.64
N ASN A 168 -12.93 -2.49 -7.71
CA ASN A 168 -14.36 -2.72 -7.80
C ASN A 168 -15.17 -1.51 -7.29
N GLU A 169 -14.51 -0.40 -6.99
CA GLU A 169 -15.14 0.85 -6.57
C GLU A 169 -15.88 1.50 -7.73
N LEU A 170 -17.16 1.81 -7.49
CA LEU A 170 -18.05 2.54 -8.39
C LEU A 170 -18.35 3.90 -7.76
N VAL A 171 -18.15 4.98 -8.53
CA VAL A 171 -18.40 6.35 -8.10
C VAL A 171 -19.24 7.07 -9.14
N CYS A 172 -20.21 7.90 -8.74
CA CYS A 172 -20.87 8.81 -9.67
C CYS A 172 -20.17 10.18 -9.66
N GLY A 173 -19.84 10.70 -10.86
CA GLY A 173 -19.18 12.01 -10.99
C GLY A 173 -20.02 13.21 -10.54
N LYS A 174 -21.37 13.07 -10.53
CA LYS A 174 -22.31 14.13 -10.13
C LYS A 174 -22.80 14.00 -8.69
N CYS A 175 -23.60 12.97 -8.39
CA CYS A 175 -24.20 12.75 -7.06
C CYS A 175 -23.19 12.32 -5.96
N LYS A 176 -21.91 12.14 -6.30
CA LYS A 176 -20.82 11.58 -5.47
C LYS A 176 -21.14 10.23 -4.79
N PHE A 177 -22.17 9.53 -5.24
CA PHE A 177 -22.51 8.19 -4.78
C PHE A 177 -21.30 7.26 -4.91
N ARG A 178 -21.02 6.47 -3.87
CA ARG A 178 -19.98 5.45 -3.87
C ARG A 178 -20.58 4.09 -3.57
N GLY A 179 -20.09 3.06 -4.26
CA GLY A 179 -20.46 1.68 -4.00
C GLY A 179 -19.41 0.73 -4.55
N THR A 180 -19.69 -0.57 -4.48
CA THR A 180 -18.83 -1.59 -5.08
C THR A 180 -19.58 -2.43 -6.11
N THR A 181 -18.85 -3.02 -7.06
CA THR A 181 -19.44 -3.95 -8.05
C THR A 181 -20.14 -5.13 -7.36
N ALA A 182 -19.61 -5.59 -6.21
CA ALA A 182 -20.11 -6.71 -5.42
C ALA A 182 -21.43 -6.40 -4.69
N GLN A 183 -21.51 -5.27 -3.97
CA GLN A 183 -22.72 -4.86 -3.25
C GLN A 183 -23.94 -4.75 -4.18
N LYS A 184 -23.73 -4.40 -5.45
CA LYS A 184 -24.83 -4.27 -6.42
C LYS A 184 -25.08 -5.50 -7.29
N MET A 185 -24.21 -6.52 -7.25
CA MET A 185 -24.60 -7.84 -7.76
C MET A 185 -25.64 -8.49 -6.86
N GLN A 186 -25.70 -8.14 -5.57
CA GLN A 186 -26.78 -8.56 -4.68
C GLN A 186 -28.12 -7.85 -5.00
N GLU A 187 -28.13 -6.56 -5.35
CA GLU A 187 -29.37 -5.85 -5.75
C GLU A 187 -29.93 -6.29 -7.12
N ILE A 188 -29.07 -6.66 -8.08
CA ILE A 188 -29.51 -7.19 -9.40
C ILE A 188 -29.72 -8.71 -9.35
N SER A 189 -29.37 -9.37 -8.23
CA SER A 189 -29.83 -10.72 -7.93
C SER A 189 -31.25 -10.74 -7.35
N LEU A 190 -32.12 -9.84 -7.78
CA LEU A 190 -33.49 -10.24 -8.13
C LEU A 190 -33.40 -11.14 -9.36
N SER A 191 -32.85 -12.33 -9.13
CA SER A 191 -32.85 -13.49 -10.00
C SER A 191 -34.31 -13.86 -10.21
N VAL A 192 -34.97 -13.21 -11.17
CA VAL A 192 -36.08 -13.89 -11.84
C VAL A 192 -35.38 -14.97 -12.65
N GLN A 193 -35.36 -16.21 -12.14
CA GLN A 193 -34.82 -17.30 -12.93
C GLN A 193 -35.60 -17.32 -14.26
N PRO A 194 -34.97 -17.65 -15.40
CA PRO A 194 -35.67 -17.73 -16.68
C PRO A 194 -36.94 -18.59 -16.61
N ALA A 195 -36.94 -19.61 -15.72
CA ALA A 195 -38.09 -20.43 -15.39
C ALA A 195 -39.23 -19.64 -14.72
N ASP A 196 -38.93 -18.72 -13.81
CA ASP A 196 -39.92 -17.89 -13.12
C ASP A 196 -40.51 -16.83 -14.05
N LEU A 197 -39.69 -16.27 -14.96
CA LEU A 197 -40.18 -15.37 -16.00
C LEU A 197 -41.11 -16.11 -16.98
N ALA A 198 -40.74 -17.33 -17.37
CA ALA A 198 -41.59 -18.18 -18.21
C ALA A 198 -42.90 -18.54 -17.51
N ARG A 199 -42.87 -18.88 -16.21
CA ARG A 199 -44.08 -19.12 -15.41
C ARG A 199 -44.96 -17.87 -15.35
N GLN A 200 -44.40 -16.68 -15.12
CA GLN A 200 -45.17 -15.43 -15.11
C GLN A 200 -45.82 -15.15 -16.47
N ILE A 201 -45.12 -15.40 -17.58
CA ILE A 201 -45.67 -15.22 -18.93
C ILE A 201 -46.85 -16.19 -19.15
N VAL A 202 -46.68 -17.47 -18.78
CA VAL A 202 -47.72 -18.49 -18.93
C VAL A 202 -48.93 -18.19 -18.05
N GLN A 203 -48.73 -17.82 -16.79
CA GLN A 203 -49.81 -17.45 -15.87
C GLN A 203 -50.60 -16.24 -16.39
N ARG A 204 -49.90 -15.22 -16.91
CA ARG A 204 -50.53 -14.02 -17.46
C ARG A 204 -51.28 -14.31 -18.77
N ALA A 205 -50.77 -15.23 -19.58
CA ALA A 205 -51.47 -15.70 -20.77
C ALA A 205 -52.74 -16.49 -20.41
N ASN A 206 -52.66 -17.40 -19.43
CA ASN A 206 -53.80 -18.21 -18.98
C ASN A 206 -54.89 -17.35 -18.31
N ALA A 207 -54.53 -16.37 -17.48
CA ALA A 207 -55.49 -15.44 -16.88
C ALA A 207 -56.31 -14.67 -17.94
N ARG A 208 -55.66 -14.26 -19.05
CA ARG A 208 -56.35 -13.61 -20.18
C ARG A 208 -57.30 -14.56 -20.93
N ILE A 209 -56.99 -15.85 -21.00
CA ILE A 209 -57.85 -16.85 -21.66
C ILE A 209 -59.11 -17.12 -20.82
N GLU A 210 -58.99 -17.12 -19.50
CA GLU A 210 -60.12 -17.37 -18.58
C GLU A 210 -61.04 -16.15 -18.36
N GLY A 211 -60.71 -14.98 -18.94
CA GLY A 211 -61.51 -13.76 -18.76
C GLY A 211 -61.49 -13.20 -17.34
N ARG A 212 -60.55 -13.63 -16.50
CA ARG A 212 -60.33 -13.03 -15.17
C ARG A 212 -59.40 -11.83 -15.30
N ASP A 213 -59.65 -10.81 -14.49
CA ASP A 213 -58.76 -9.65 -14.41
C ASP A 213 -57.40 -10.10 -13.82
N PRO A 214 -56.29 -10.01 -14.59
CA PRO A 214 -54.97 -10.47 -14.14
C PRO A 214 -54.47 -9.77 -12.88
N ASP A 215 -55.04 -8.62 -12.51
CA ASP A 215 -54.63 -7.87 -11.33
C ASP A 215 -55.24 -8.43 -10.01
N GLU A 216 -56.34 -9.19 -10.06
CA GLU A 216 -57.02 -9.72 -8.86
C GLU A 216 -56.43 -11.06 -8.38
N VAL A 217 -56.00 -11.93 -9.31
CA VAL A 217 -55.35 -13.22 -9.00
C VAL A 217 -53.95 -13.01 -8.40
N CYS A 218 -53.29 -11.90 -8.75
CA CYS A 218 -51.95 -11.58 -8.28
C CYS A 218 -51.90 -11.18 -6.80
N ALA A 219 -53.02 -10.80 -6.17
CA ALA A 219 -53.03 -10.29 -4.79
C ALA A 219 -52.99 -11.40 -3.73
N VAL A 220 -53.63 -12.56 -3.99
CA VAL A 220 -53.74 -13.64 -3.00
C VAL A 220 -52.45 -14.47 -2.91
N GLU A 221 -51.81 -14.78 -4.05
CA GLU A 221 -50.53 -15.54 -4.07
C GLU A 221 -49.35 -14.75 -3.47
N LYS A 222 -49.37 -13.41 -3.57
CA LYS A 222 -48.32 -12.56 -2.98
C LYS A 222 -48.26 -12.66 -1.46
N THR A 223 -49.39 -12.90 -0.78
CA THR A 223 -49.41 -12.99 0.70
C THR A 223 -48.79 -14.28 1.24
N GLY A 224 -48.86 -15.38 0.50
CA GLY A 224 -48.22 -16.65 0.88
C GLY A 224 -46.71 -16.61 0.68
N GLN A 225 -46.26 -16.17 -0.51
CA GLN A 225 -44.83 -16.07 -0.83
C GLN A 225 -44.09 -15.08 0.07
N GLN A 226 -44.76 -13.99 0.48
CA GLN A 226 -44.15 -13.03 1.40
C GLN A 226 -43.90 -13.62 2.80
N LYS A 227 -44.83 -14.44 3.33
CA LYS A 227 -44.63 -15.11 4.62
C LYS A 227 -43.51 -16.14 4.58
N GLU A 228 -43.40 -16.92 3.51
CA GLU A 228 -42.30 -17.89 3.33
C GLU A 228 -40.95 -17.19 3.22
N TYR A 229 -40.88 -16.06 2.51
CA TYR A 229 -39.66 -15.25 2.41
C TYR A 229 -39.25 -14.66 3.77
N GLU A 230 -40.20 -14.13 4.53
CA GLU A 230 -39.96 -13.60 5.88
C GLU A 230 -39.49 -14.71 6.85
N GLU A 231 -40.08 -15.90 6.77
CA GLU A 231 -39.65 -17.05 7.57
C GLU A 231 -38.24 -17.54 7.17
N MET A 232 -37.95 -17.63 5.88
CA MET A 232 -36.61 -17.98 5.37
C MET A 232 -35.56 -16.98 5.85
N LYS A 233 -35.87 -15.68 5.79
CA LYS A 233 -35.01 -14.62 6.29
C LYS A 233 -34.78 -14.72 7.79
N ARG A 234 -35.81 -15.08 8.58
CA ARG A 234 -35.67 -15.31 10.02
C ARG A 234 -34.74 -16.49 10.32
N ARG A 235 -34.87 -17.60 9.58
CA ARG A 235 -33.99 -18.77 9.73
C ARG A 235 -32.53 -18.44 9.40
N GLN A 236 -32.28 -17.66 8.35
CA GLN A 236 -30.92 -17.21 8.02
C GLN A 236 -30.33 -16.35 9.13
N GLN A 237 -31.13 -15.45 9.71
CA GLN A 237 -30.67 -14.62 10.83
C GLN A 237 -30.39 -15.47 12.09
N GLU A 238 -31.26 -16.41 12.43
CA GLU A 238 -31.05 -17.36 13.54
C GLU A 238 -29.78 -18.21 13.33
N GLU A 239 -29.51 -18.63 12.09
CA GLU A 239 -28.30 -19.36 11.72
C GLU A 239 -27.03 -18.50 11.82
N GLU A 240 -27.08 -17.25 11.35
CA GLU A 240 -25.98 -16.29 11.49
C GLU A 240 -25.67 -15.99 12.97
N GLU A 241 -26.70 -15.78 13.80
CA GLU A 241 -26.57 -15.57 15.24
C GLU A 241 -25.95 -16.80 15.93
N TYR A 242 -26.34 -18.01 15.51
CA TYR A 242 -25.75 -19.25 16.01
C TYR A 242 -24.25 -19.35 15.70
N TYR A 243 -23.82 -19.07 14.46
CA TYR A 243 -22.40 -19.11 14.09
C TYR A 243 -21.57 -18.03 14.80
N GLN A 244 -22.14 -16.84 15.00
CA GLN A 244 -21.49 -15.77 15.76
C GLN A 244 -21.28 -16.18 17.23
N GLU A 245 -22.28 -16.78 17.86
CA GLU A 245 -22.19 -17.25 19.24
C GLU A 245 -21.18 -18.40 19.40
N GLN A 246 -21.11 -19.33 18.45
CA GLN A 246 -20.07 -20.37 18.43
C GLN A 246 -18.67 -19.77 18.34
N THR A 247 -18.47 -18.82 17.41
CA THR A 247 -17.20 -18.11 17.27
C THR A 247 -16.79 -17.40 18.56
N ARG A 248 -17.75 -16.77 19.26
CA ARG A 248 -17.51 -16.11 20.54
C ARG A 248 -17.08 -17.11 21.63
N ARG A 249 -17.67 -18.31 21.66
CA ARG A 249 -17.28 -19.38 22.59
C ARG A 249 -15.87 -19.89 22.33
N GLU A 250 -15.50 -20.10 21.07
CA GLU A 250 -14.14 -20.51 20.69
C GLU A 250 -13.10 -19.45 21.09
N GLN A 251 -13.40 -18.17 20.87
CA GLN A 251 -12.53 -17.07 21.30
C GLN A 251 -12.35 -17.02 22.83
N MET A 252 -13.42 -17.21 23.60
CA MET A 252 -13.33 -17.28 25.06
C MET A 252 -12.49 -18.48 25.53
N GLN A 253 -12.61 -19.64 24.89
CA GLN A 253 -11.79 -20.81 25.21
C GLN A 253 -10.30 -20.58 24.85
N ALA A 254 -10.02 -19.95 23.71
CA ALA A 254 -8.66 -19.62 23.31
C ALA A 254 -8.00 -18.64 24.30
N GLN A 255 -8.72 -17.61 24.75
CA GLN A 255 -8.23 -16.67 25.77
C GLN A 255 -7.97 -17.37 27.11
N GLN A 256 -8.83 -18.32 27.51
CA GLN A 256 -8.57 -19.12 28.72
C GLN A 256 -7.29 -19.97 28.57
N GLY A 257 -7.06 -20.57 27.41
CA GLY A 257 -5.83 -21.31 27.11
C GLY A 257 -4.57 -20.43 27.18
N GLN A 258 -4.63 -19.21 26.65
CA GLN A 258 -3.52 -18.24 26.73
C GLN A 258 -3.20 -17.84 28.17
N ASN A 259 -4.23 -17.57 28.99
CA ASN A 259 -4.06 -17.25 30.41
C ASN A 259 -3.44 -18.42 31.21
N CYS A 260 -3.77 -19.67 30.86
CA CYS A 260 -3.15 -20.84 31.47
C CYS A 260 -1.66 -20.93 31.12
N ASN A 261 -1.28 -20.74 29.85
CA ASN A 261 0.11 -20.77 29.43
C ASN A 261 0.93 -19.65 30.09
N GLN A 262 0.38 -18.44 30.18
CA GLN A 262 1.04 -17.32 30.83
C GLN A 262 1.34 -17.59 32.31
N ARG A 263 0.38 -18.17 33.05
CA ARG A 263 0.59 -18.57 34.45
C ARG A 263 1.66 -19.66 34.61
N VAL A 264 1.82 -20.55 33.63
CA VAL A 264 2.89 -21.56 33.66
C VAL A 264 4.26 -20.91 33.46
N VAL A 265 4.37 -19.97 32.53
CA VAL A 265 5.60 -19.21 32.29
C VAL A 265 5.98 -18.38 33.53
N GLU A 266 5.03 -17.63 34.11
CA GLU A 266 5.28 -16.82 35.32
C GLU A 266 5.73 -17.68 36.52
N LYS A 267 5.19 -18.90 36.66
CA LYS A 267 5.63 -19.86 37.68
C LYS A 267 7.05 -20.36 37.42
N GLN A 268 7.39 -20.66 36.17
CA GLN A 268 8.72 -21.12 35.80
C GLN A 268 9.77 -20.02 36.02
N GLU A 269 9.48 -18.79 35.63
CA GLU A 269 10.35 -17.63 35.88
C GLU A 269 10.52 -17.37 37.38
N SER A 270 9.43 -17.45 38.15
CA SER A 270 9.48 -17.30 39.61
C SER A 270 10.37 -18.37 40.26
N GLN A 271 10.30 -19.61 39.80
CA GLN A 271 11.16 -20.69 40.29
C GLN A 271 12.64 -20.43 39.94
N GLN A 272 12.94 -20.03 38.69
CA GLN A 272 14.30 -19.69 38.28
C GLN A 272 14.88 -18.55 39.11
N ILE A 273 14.07 -17.53 39.44
CA ILE A 273 14.48 -16.43 40.31
C ILE A 273 14.79 -16.93 41.72
N MET A 274 13.98 -17.85 42.27
CA MET A 274 14.27 -18.44 43.59
C MET A 274 15.56 -19.25 43.59
N ASP A 275 15.77 -20.11 42.59
CA ASP A 275 17.00 -20.92 42.47
C ASP A 275 18.25 -20.02 42.34
N LEU A 276 18.15 -18.91 41.60
CA LEU A 276 19.24 -17.94 41.48
C LEU A 276 19.51 -17.22 42.81
N LYS A 277 18.46 -16.84 43.55
CA LYS A 277 18.62 -16.23 44.88
C LYS A 277 19.33 -17.17 45.86
N GLU A 278 18.97 -18.45 45.85
CA GLU A 278 19.60 -19.46 46.70
C GLU A 278 21.08 -19.64 46.33
N LYS A 279 21.42 -19.69 45.03
CA LYS A 279 22.81 -19.75 44.58
C LYS A 279 23.62 -18.51 44.97
N ILE A 280 23.05 -17.32 44.82
CA ILE A 280 23.69 -16.06 45.24
C ILE A 280 23.92 -16.08 46.74
N HIS A 281 22.95 -16.56 47.52
CA HIS A 281 23.11 -16.67 48.97
C HIS A 281 24.25 -17.64 49.33
N GLY A 282 24.30 -18.83 48.74
CA GLY A 282 25.39 -19.79 48.97
C GLY A 282 26.77 -19.26 48.58
N LEU A 283 26.88 -18.53 47.46
CA LEU A 283 28.12 -17.84 47.08
C LEU A 283 28.50 -16.73 48.08
N THR A 284 27.51 -16.02 48.62
CA THR A 284 27.75 -14.96 49.61
C THR A 284 28.28 -15.56 50.91
N GLU A 285 27.75 -16.69 51.37
CA GLU A 285 28.26 -17.41 52.54
C GLU A 285 29.71 -17.89 52.33
N GLN A 286 30.03 -18.43 51.15
CA GLN A 286 31.41 -18.83 50.81
C GLN A 286 32.37 -17.64 50.80
N LEU A 287 31.92 -16.47 50.34
CA LEU A 287 32.74 -15.24 50.35
C LEU A 287 32.89 -14.61 51.73
N LEU A 288 32.00 -14.93 52.67
CA LEU A 288 32.06 -14.46 54.06
C LEU A 288 32.95 -15.34 54.95
N GLU A 289 33.44 -16.48 54.46
CA GLU A 289 34.56 -17.17 55.10
C GLU A 289 35.79 -16.23 55.12
N PRO A 290 36.56 -16.20 56.22
CA PRO A 290 37.69 -15.29 56.34
C PRO A 290 38.77 -15.65 55.30
N CYS A 291 38.75 -14.96 54.17
CA CYS A 291 39.77 -15.05 53.13
C CYS A 291 41.15 -14.73 53.73
N SER A 292 42.14 -15.56 53.43
CA SER A 292 43.52 -15.20 53.71
C SER A 292 43.92 -13.96 52.90
N PHE A 293 44.87 -13.18 53.39
CA PHE A 293 45.35 -11.98 52.70
C PHE A 293 45.86 -12.29 51.27
N ALA A 294 46.41 -13.49 51.05
CA ALA A 294 46.88 -13.95 49.75
C ALA A 294 45.73 -14.14 48.74
N GLU A 295 44.59 -14.64 49.20
CA GLU A 295 43.39 -14.82 48.35
C GLU A 295 42.77 -13.47 47.98
N ILE A 296 42.73 -12.52 48.91
CA ILE A 296 42.26 -11.15 48.65
C ILE A 296 43.08 -10.48 47.54
N GLU A 297 44.41 -10.66 47.55
CA GLU A 297 45.28 -10.09 46.51
C GLU A 297 45.05 -10.75 45.14
N GLN A 298 44.81 -12.07 45.10
CA GLN A 298 44.47 -12.78 43.86
C GLN A 298 43.12 -12.31 43.30
N PHE A 299 42.09 -12.17 44.14
CA PHE A 299 40.78 -11.67 43.71
C PHE A 299 40.86 -10.23 43.19
N SER A 300 41.65 -9.37 43.83
CA SER A 300 41.89 -8.01 43.36
C SER A 300 42.50 -7.97 41.95
N LYS A 301 43.51 -8.80 41.67
CA LYS A 301 44.10 -8.92 40.33
C LYS A 301 43.10 -9.43 39.29
N ALA A 302 42.28 -10.42 39.63
CA ALA A 302 41.26 -10.95 38.74
C ALA A 302 40.17 -9.90 38.40
N ILE A 303 39.73 -9.11 39.39
CA ILE A 303 38.76 -8.03 39.18
C ILE A 303 39.31 -6.96 38.23
N MET A 304 40.58 -6.57 38.38
CA MET A 304 41.21 -5.61 37.46
C MET A 304 41.26 -6.14 36.02
N GLN A 305 41.62 -7.41 35.83
CA GLN A 305 41.65 -8.03 34.50
C GLN A 305 40.25 -8.08 33.87
N LEU A 306 39.22 -8.41 34.65
CA LEU A 306 37.84 -8.44 34.17
C LEU A 306 37.37 -7.05 33.72
N ASN A 307 37.72 -5.99 34.46
CA ASN A 307 37.38 -4.62 34.10
C ASN A 307 38.03 -4.16 32.79
N GLU A 308 39.27 -4.57 32.52
CA GLU A 308 39.92 -4.29 31.22
C GLU A 308 39.21 -5.01 30.06
N VAL A 309 38.78 -6.26 30.26
CA VAL A 309 37.98 -6.98 29.25
C VAL A 309 36.64 -6.29 29.00
N ILE A 310 35.92 -5.88 30.05
CA ILE A 310 34.66 -5.13 29.92
C ILE A 310 34.86 -3.81 29.16
N LYS A 311 35.99 -3.13 29.39
CA LYS A 311 36.32 -1.88 28.69
C LYS A 311 36.54 -2.09 27.20
N VAL A 312 37.18 -3.19 26.79
CA VAL A 312 37.35 -3.55 25.38
C VAL A 312 36.01 -3.93 24.74
N LEU A 313 35.17 -4.70 25.42
CA LEU A 313 33.85 -5.08 24.89
C LEU A 313 32.96 -3.86 24.63
N LYS A 314 32.98 -2.85 25.51
CA LYS A 314 32.26 -1.58 25.31
C LYS A 314 32.75 -0.73 24.13
N GLN A 315 33.94 -1.01 23.58
CA GLN A 315 34.45 -0.33 22.39
C GLN A 315 34.02 -1.02 21.08
N ILE A 316 33.46 -2.24 21.18
CA ILE A 316 33.05 -3.06 20.04
C ILE A 316 31.53 -2.89 19.76
N GLU A 317 30.75 -2.50 20.77
CA GLU A 317 29.35 -2.07 20.65
C GLU A 317 29.23 -0.62 20.13
#